data_AF-A0A1L8R5F4-F1
#
_entry.id   AF-A0A1L8R5F4-F1
#
_cell.length_a   1.000
_cell.length_b   1.000
_cell.length_c   1.000
_cell.angle_alpha   90.00
_cell.angle_beta   90.00
_cell.angle_gamma   90.00
#
_symmetry.space_group_name_H-M   'P 1'
#
loop_
_entity.id
_entity.type
_entity.pdbx_description
1 polymer ?
#
loop_
_entity_poly.entity_id
_entity_poly.type
_entity_poly.pdbx_seq_one_letter_code
_entity_poly.pdbx_strand_id
1 'polypeptide(L)'
;MALKFGLPSFQEVLQTVLSDMAIEKVFLAEEIKIQNSSQLQVILKALPDDVEIIYFSHEEFKIQTQTSKAIIRSGEVTPFSNIILQSAVIF
;
A
#
# COMPACT_ATOMS: atom_id res chain seq x y z
N MET A 1 -4.05 8.69 9.10
CA MET A 1 -3.93 9.98 9.81
C MET A 1 -2.65 10.68 9.33
N ALA A 2 -2.67 11.98 9.08
CA ALA A 2 -1.48 12.78 8.77
C ALA A 2 -1.33 13.86 9.85
N LEU A 3 -0.18 13.90 10.53
CA LEU A 3 0.09 14.88 11.61
C LEU A 3 0.89 16.07 11.08
N LYS A 4 1.90 15.79 10.24
CA LYS A 4 2.70 16.77 9.48
C LYS A 4 3.30 16.08 8.26
N PHE A 5 3.90 16.85 7.35
CA PHE A 5 4.56 16.27 6.19
C PHE A 5 5.61 15.23 6.59
N GLY A 6 5.49 14.03 6.02
CA GLY A 6 6.32 12.86 6.30
C GLY A 6 5.91 12.04 7.52
N LEU A 7 4.90 12.44 8.31
CA LEU A 7 4.56 11.78 9.58
C LEU A 7 3.04 11.61 9.82
N PRO A 8 2.58 10.38 10.14
CA PRO A 8 3.32 9.12 10.11
C PRO A 8 3.75 8.77 8.67
N SER A 9 4.90 8.12 8.53
CA SER A 9 5.39 7.66 7.23
C SER A 9 4.49 6.56 6.68
N PHE A 10 4.53 6.34 5.37
CA PHE A 10 3.80 5.23 4.76
C PHE A 10 4.23 3.87 5.33
N GLN A 11 5.51 3.72 5.65
CA GLN A 11 6.11 2.45 6.04
C GLN A 11 5.70 2.06 7.46
N GLU A 12 5.66 3.02 8.39
CA GLU A 12 5.15 2.82 9.75
C GLU A 12 3.68 2.39 9.73
N VAL A 13 2.87 3.06 8.91
CA VAL A 13 1.45 2.73 8.74
C VAL A 13 1.29 1.33 8.15
N LEU A 14 2.02 1.01 7.09
CA LEU A 14 1.96 -0.30 6.44
C LEU A 14 2.34 -1.43 7.41
N GLN A 15 3.45 -1.28 8.13
CA GLN A 15 3.89 -2.28 9.12
C GLN A 15 2.87 -2.51 10.22
N THR A 16 2.27 -1.43 10.73
CA THR A 16 1.22 -1.51 11.77
C THR A 16 -0.03 -2.23 11.25
N VAL A 17 -0.42 -2.00 10.00
CA VAL A 17 -1.58 -2.69 9.43
C VAL A 17 -1.28 -4.17 9.20
N LEU A 18 -0.09 -4.49 8.67
CA LEU A 18 0.32 -5.88 8.41
C LEU A 18 0.50 -6.71 9.68
N SER A 19 0.80 -6.11 10.84
CA SER A 19 0.88 -6.86 12.10
C SER A 19 -0.47 -7.38 12.60
N ASP A 20 -1.56 -6.71 12.22
CA ASP A 20 -2.91 -7.01 12.70
C ASP A 20 -3.84 -7.59 11.60
N MET A 21 -3.36 -7.67 10.35
CA MET A 21 -4.16 -8.07 9.18
C MET A 21 -3.43 -9.11 8.34
N ALA A 22 -4.05 -10.27 8.15
CA ALA A 22 -3.63 -11.24 7.14
C ALA A 22 -4.07 -10.77 5.75
N ILE A 23 -3.15 -10.82 4.78
CA ILE A 23 -3.38 -10.37 3.41
C ILE A 23 -3.08 -11.49 2.42
N GLU A 24 -3.82 -11.54 1.32
CA GLU A 24 -3.59 -12.49 0.22
C GLU A 24 -3.13 -11.80 -1.06
N LYS A 25 -3.55 -10.54 -1.27
CA LYS A 25 -3.18 -9.75 -2.44
C LYS A 25 -2.92 -8.31 -2.07
N VAL A 26 -2.05 -7.68 -2.84
CA VAL A 26 -1.85 -6.23 -2.81
C VAL A 26 -1.89 -5.64 -4.20
N PHE A 27 -2.39 -4.41 -4.27
CA PHE A 27 -2.45 -3.65 -5.50
C PHE A 27 -1.61 -2.40 -5.38
N LEU A 28 -0.81 -2.14 -6.41
CA LEU A 28 0.09 -0.99 -6.52
C LEU A 28 -0.10 -0.29 -7.87
N ALA A 29 0.17 1.01 -7.91
CA ALA A 29 0.21 1.75 -9.16
C ALA A 29 1.50 1.39 -9.93
N GLU A 30 1.42 1.08 -11.22
CA GLU A 30 2.56 0.69 -12.07
C GLU A 30 3.65 1.77 -12.11
N GLU A 31 3.25 3.04 -12.04
CA GLU A 31 4.14 4.20 -12.03
C GLU A 31 5.14 4.19 -10.86
N ILE A 32 4.84 3.47 -9.76
CA ILE A 32 5.74 3.32 -8.61
C ILE A 32 7.09 2.71 -9.03
N LYS A 33 7.11 1.84 -10.05
CA LYS A 33 8.33 1.17 -10.54
C LYS A 33 9.36 2.17 -11.08
N ILE A 34 8.88 3.26 -11.68
CA ILE A 34 9.71 4.28 -12.34
C ILE A 34 9.89 5.49 -11.43
N GLN A 35 8.82 5.95 -10.78
CA GLN A 35 8.79 7.23 -10.07
C GLN A 35 9.10 7.11 -8.57
N ASN A 36 9.05 5.90 -8.00
CA ASN A 36 9.35 5.68 -6.59
C ASN A 36 9.85 4.25 -6.30
N SER A 37 10.88 3.85 -7.04
CA SER A 37 11.45 2.50 -6.96
C SER A 37 12.01 2.15 -5.57
N SER A 38 12.51 3.13 -4.83
CA SER A 38 12.95 2.94 -3.44
C SER A 38 11.80 2.55 -2.52
N GLN A 39 10.65 3.22 -2.62
CA GLN A 39 9.46 2.86 -1.85
C GLN A 39 8.93 1.49 -2.24
N LEU A 40 8.93 1.16 -3.53
CA LEU A 40 8.56 -0.18 -3.99
C LEU A 40 9.43 -1.25 -3.31
N GLN A 41 10.74 -1.06 -3.25
CA GLN A 41 11.64 -2.01 -2.56
C GLN A 41 11.32 -2.15 -1.07
N VAL A 42 10.92 -1.07 -0.39
CA VAL A 42 10.51 -1.13 1.01
C VAL A 42 9.19 -1.89 1.17
N ILE A 43 8.22 -1.66 0.27
CA ILE A 43 6.95 -2.41 0.25
C ILE A 43 7.23 -3.90 0.07
N LEU A 44 7.98 -4.28 -0.97
CA LEU A 44 8.26 -5.68 -1.28
C LEU A 44 8.96 -6.41 -0.12
N LYS A 45 9.81 -5.71 0.63
CA LYS A 45 10.47 -6.28 1.83
C LYS A 45 9.54 -6.44 3.04
N ALA A 46 8.45 -5.67 3.09
CA ALA A 46 7.49 -5.72 4.19
C ALA A 46 6.38 -6.76 3.97
N LEU A 47 6.13 -7.14 2.71
CA LEU A 47 5.09 -8.10 2.36
C LEU A 47 5.52 -9.54 2.67
N PRO A 48 4.58 -10.40 3.12
CA PRO A 48 4.79 -11.85 3.15
C PRO A 48 5.08 -12.44 1.75
N ASP A 49 5.82 -13.55 1.70
CA ASP A 49 6.27 -14.18 0.46
C ASP A 49 5.12 -14.78 -0.39
N ASP A 50 3.98 -15.09 0.23
CA ASP A 50 2.82 -15.75 -0.38
C ASP A 50 1.77 -14.76 -0.93
N VAL A 51 2.04 -13.46 -0.86
CA VAL A 51 1.12 -12.41 -1.31
C VAL A 51 1.23 -12.16 -2.81
N GLU A 52 0.10 -12.18 -3.51
CA GLU A 52 0.03 -11.80 -4.93
C GLU A 52 0.13 -10.28 -5.08
N ILE A 53 1.07 -9.80 -5.91
CA ILE A 53 1.24 -8.38 -6.19
C ILE A 53 0.71 -8.07 -7.60
N ILE A 54 -0.31 -7.22 -7.66
CA ILE A 54 -0.93 -6.80 -8.91
C ILE A 54 -0.65 -5.31 -9.13
N TYR A 55 -0.28 -4.96 -10.36
CA TYR A 55 -0.04 -3.58 -10.77
C TYR A 55 -1.18 -3.10 -11.66
N PHE A 56 -1.61 -1.86 -11.43
CA PHE A 56 -2.61 -1.17 -12.24
C PHE A 56 -2.11 0.21 -12.64
N SER A 57 -2.71 0.81 -13.65
CA SER A 57 -2.51 2.24 -13.91
C SER A 57 -3.00 3.08 -12.72
N HIS A 58 -2.50 4.31 -12.58
CA HIS A 58 -2.98 5.22 -11.54
C HIS A 58 -4.50 5.49 -11.64
N GLU A 59 -5.07 5.48 -12.84
CA GLU A 59 -6.52 5.68 -13.04
C GLU A 59 -7.32 4.49 -12.52
N GLU A 60 -6.92 3.27 -12.85
CA GLU A 60 -7.55 2.04 -12.36
C GLU A 60 -7.40 1.92 -10.84
N PHE A 61 -6.25 2.28 -10.28
CA PHE A 61 -6.03 2.30 -8.84
C PHE A 61 -7.08 3.17 -8.13
N LYS A 62 -7.37 4.36 -8.66
CA LYS A 62 -8.41 5.25 -8.11
C LYS A 62 -9.80 4.63 -8.17
N ILE A 63 -10.14 3.90 -9.24
CA ILE A 63 -11.41 3.20 -9.34
C ILE A 63 -11.50 2.11 -8.26
N GLN A 64 -10.44 1.33 -8.06
CA GLN A 64 -10.39 0.28 -7.03
C GLN A 64 -10.46 0.85 -5.61
N THR A 65 -9.99 2.07 -5.35
CA THR A 65 -10.16 2.69 -4.03
C THR A 65 -11.62 2.89 -3.62
N GLN A 66 -12.57 2.95 -4.58
CA GLN A 66 -13.99 3.14 -4.28
C GLN A 66 -14.63 1.92 -3.61
N THR A 67 -14.08 0.73 -3.82
CA THR A 67 -14.57 -0.51 -3.20
C THR A 67 -13.86 -0.80 -1.87
N SER A 68 -12.89 0.02 -1.50
CA SER A 68 -12.13 -0.14 -0.25
C SER A 68 -13.02 0.06 0.96
N LYS A 69 -12.89 -0.83 1.96
CA LYS A 69 -13.64 -0.73 3.22
C LYS A 69 -13.22 0.47 4.06
N ALA A 70 -11.95 0.85 3.98
CA ALA A 70 -11.39 2.00 4.66
C ALA A 70 -10.20 2.54 3.85
N ILE A 71 -9.90 3.83 4.03
CA ILE A 71 -8.73 4.48 3.45
C ILE A 71 -7.89 5.07 4.60
N ILE A 72 -6.65 4.59 4.74
CA ILE A 72 -5.72 5.11 5.73
C ILE A 72 -4.79 6.11 5.05
N ARG A 73 -5.05 7.40 5.28
CA ARG A 73 -4.20 8.48 4.75
C ARG A 73 -2.97 8.72 5.63
N SER A 74 -1.77 8.34 5.21
CA SER A 74 -0.52 8.66 5.91
C SER A 74 -0.10 10.12 5.72
N GLY A 75 0.97 10.54 6.40
CA GLY A 75 1.64 11.82 6.16
C GLY A 75 2.64 11.79 5.00
N GLU A 76 2.71 10.69 4.25
CA GLU A 76 3.69 10.47 3.18
C GLU A 76 3.60 11.53 2.09
N VAL A 77 4.75 11.98 1.60
CA VAL A 77 4.86 13.03 0.57
C VAL A 77 5.53 12.55 -0.71
N THR A 78 5.99 11.29 -0.75
CA THR A 78 6.57 10.70 -1.95
C THR A 78 5.50 10.24 -2.95
N PRO A 79 5.76 10.37 -4.26
CA PRO A 79 4.77 10.03 -5.29
C PRO A 79 4.48 8.52 -5.30
N PHE A 80 3.24 8.14 -5.63
CA PHE A 80 2.78 6.75 -5.73
C PHE A 80 2.97 5.88 -4.47
N SER A 81 3.07 6.49 -3.29
CA SER A 81 3.06 5.76 -2.02
C SER A 81 1.64 5.42 -1.58
N ASN A 82 0.95 4.66 -2.42
CA ASN A 82 -0.39 4.12 -2.15
C ASN A 82 -0.37 2.61 -2.36
N ILE A 83 -1.10 1.89 -1.52
CA ILE A 83 -1.26 0.44 -1.60
C ILE A 83 -2.69 0.10 -1.21
N ILE A 84 -3.29 -0.86 -1.91
CA ILE A 84 -4.55 -1.49 -1.48
C ILE A 84 -4.19 -2.88 -0.97
N LEU A 85 -4.68 -3.20 0.23
CA LEU A 85 -4.49 -4.49 0.87
C LEU A 85 -5.79 -5.29 0.78
N GLN A 86 -5.74 -6.49 0.21
CA GLN A 86 -6.86 -7.42 0.20
C GLN A 86 -6.70 -8.44 1.32
N SER A 87 -7.68 -8.46 2.24
CA SER A 87 -7.71 -9.39 3.37
C SER A 87 -7.73 -10.83 2.90
N ALA A 88 -6.89 -11.66 3.49
CA ALA A 88 -7.05 -13.10 3.42
C ALA A 88 -8.16 -13.56 4.37
N VAL A 89 -8.64 -14.78 4.15
CA VAL A 89 -9.51 -15.50 5.09
C VAL A 89 -8.62 -16.35 6.01
N ILE A 90 -8.77 -16.18 7.32
CA ILE A 90 -7.97 -16.87 8.36
C ILE A 90 -8.72 -18.03 9.04
N PHE A 91 -9.88 -18.44 8.52
CA PHE A 91 -10.77 -19.42 9.13
C PHE A 91 -11.24 -20.49 8.15
#